data_AF-A0A536W4V3-F1
#
_entry.id   AF-A0A536W4V3-F1
#
_cell.length_a   1.000
_cell.length_b   1.000
_cell.length_c   1.000
_cell.angle_alpha   90.00
_cell.angle_beta   90.00
_cell.angle_gamma   90.00
#
_symmetry.space_group_name_H-M   'P 1'
#
loop_
_entity.id
_entity.type
_entity.pdbx_description
1 polymer ?
#
loop_
_entity_poly.entity_id
_entity_poly.type
_entity_poly.pdbx_seq_one_letter_code
_entity_poly.pdbx_strand_id
1 'polypeptide(L)'
;YLHLVVPADRFKLLSGSDTLRTYSFNTHTAKHLFCSVCGIKSFYVPRSHPDGISVNARCIDSETIEELTVASLNGREWEAQYPKGRGEYTQ
;
A
#
# COMPACT_ATOMS: atom_id res chain seq x y z
N TYR A 1 -1.01 -7.02 7.43
CA TYR A 1 -1.27 -6.24 6.21
C TYR A 1 -0.87 -7.11 5.01
N LEU A 2 -1.63 -7.18 3.92
CA LEU A 2 -1.16 -7.77 2.64
C LEU A 2 -0.99 -6.63 1.64
N HIS A 3 0.24 -6.41 1.17
CA HIS A 3 0.55 -5.30 0.28
C HIS A 3 0.21 -5.67 -1.17
N LEU A 4 -0.72 -4.95 -1.76
CA LEU A 4 -0.92 -4.90 -3.22
C LEU A 4 -0.52 -3.49 -3.67
N VAL A 5 0.58 -3.34 -4.41
CA VAL A 5 1.07 -2.03 -4.84
C VAL A 5 0.65 -1.79 -6.28
N VAL A 6 -0.05 -0.68 -6.52
CA VAL A 6 -0.50 -0.26 -7.86
C VAL A 6 0.05 1.13 -8.20
N PRO A 7 0.28 1.44 -9.48
CA PRO A 7 0.52 2.82 -9.92
C PRO A 7 -0.59 3.77 -9.48
N ALA A 8 -0.24 5.03 -9.18
CA ALA A 8 -1.23 5.99 -8.68
C ALA A 8 -2.38 6.29 -9.67
N ASP A 9 -2.14 6.20 -10.98
CA ASP A 9 -3.15 6.39 -12.02
C ASP A 9 -4.20 5.25 -12.08
N ARG A 10 -3.92 4.10 -11.45
CA ARG A 10 -4.86 2.97 -11.28
C ARG A 10 -5.62 3.03 -9.96
N PHE A 11 -5.47 4.09 -9.17
CA PHE A 11 -6.18 4.27 -7.91
C PHE A 11 -7.03 5.55 -7.94
N LYS A 12 -8.28 5.44 -7.49
CA LYS A 12 -9.17 6.59 -7.29
C LYS A 12 -9.86 6.48 -5.94
N LEU A 13 -9.66 7.49 -5.09
CA LEU A 13 -10.43 7.61 -3.85
C LEU A 13 -11.84 8.10 -4.19
N LEU A 14 -12.84 7.26 -3.95
CA LEU A 14 -14.24 7.60 -4.24
C LEU A 14 -14.93 8.34 -3.09
N SER A 15 -14.56 8.03 -1.84
CA SER A 15 -15.21 8.58 -0.64
C SER A 15 -14.31 8.52 0.60
N GLY A 16 -14.74 9.16 1.69
CA GLY A 16 -14.11 9.08 3.01
C GLY A 16 -12.87 9.97 3.20
N SER A 17 -12.53 10.82 2.23
CA SER A 17 -11.35 11.69 2.29
C SER A 17 -11.30 12.61 3.53
N ASP A 18 -12.46 13.03 4.01
CA ASP A 18 -12.69 13.90 5.17
C ASP A 18 -12.33 13.22 6.51
N THR A 19 -12.48 11.90 6.57
CA THR A 19 -12.17 11.07 7.75
C THR A 19 -10.78 10.43 7.70
N LEU A 20 -10.03 10.63 6.62
CA LEU A 20 -8.65 10.14 6.55
C LEU A 20 -7.73 10.98 7.42
N ARG A 21 -6.82 10.29 8.11
CA ARG A 21 -5.70 10.87 8.84
C ARG A 21 -4.41 10.28 8.31
N THR A 22 -3.38 11.12 8.26
CA THR A 22 -2.06 10.74 7.77
C THR A 22 -1.07 10.74 8.93
N TYR A 23 -0.40 9.61 9.09
CA TYR A 23 0.80 9.50 9.91
C TYR A 23 2.04 9.38 8.99
N SER A 24 3.11 10.07 9.32
CA SER A 24 4.38 10.00 8.57
C SER A 24 5.56 10.13 9.53
N PHE A 25 6.67 9.46 9.23
CA PHE A 25 7.87 9.45 10.06
C PHE A 25 9.13 9.31 9.20
N ASN A 26 10.31 9.39 9.82
CA ASN A 26 11.62 9.31 9.15
C ASN A 26 11.74 10.36 8.04
N THR A 27 11.79 9.96 6.77
CA THR A 27 11.89 10.88 5.62
C THR A 27 10.56 11.56 5.28
N HIS A 28 9.47 11.19 5.96
CA HIS A 28 8.10 11.63 5.68
C HIS A 28 7.60 11.34 4.25
N THR A 29 8.33 10.54 3.47
CA THR A 29 7.96 10.10 2.11
C THR A 29 6.74 9.19 2.14
N ALA A 30 6.75 8.20 3.04
CA ALA A 30 5.58 7.35 3.24
C ALA A 30 4.46 8.16 3.90
N LYS A 31 3.25 8.07 3.34
CA LYS A 31 2.04 8.64 3.92
C LYS A 31 1.17 7.49 4.39
N HIS A 32 1.14 7.21 5.69
CA HIS A 32 0.31 6.16 6.28
C HIS A 32 -1.10 6.69 6.52
N LEU A 33 -2.02 6.44 5.59
CA LEU A 33 -3.40 6.91 5.65
C LEU A 33 -4.32 5.90 6.34
N PHE A 34 -5.08 6.33 7.34
CA PHE A 34 -6.06 5.48 8.02
C PHE A 34 -7.33 6.26 8.33
N CYS A 35 -8.45 5.55 8.46
CA CYS A 35 -9.72 6.14 8.86
C CYS A 35 -9.67 6.53 10.34
N SER A 36 -9.96 7.79 10.68
CA SER A 36 -10.01 8.24 12.09
C SER A 36 -11.18 7.68 12.89
N VAL A 37 -12.20 7.14 12.21
CA VAL A 37 -13.41 6.61 12.86
C VAL A 37 -13.19 5.15 13.28
N CYS A 38 -12.74 4.29 12.36
CA CYS A 38 -12.57 2.85 12.63
C CYS A 38 -11.12 2.40 12.76
N GLY A 39 -10.14 3.26 12.50
CA GLY A 39 -8.71 2.94 12.60
C GLY A 39 -8.14 2.11 11.44
N ILE A 40 -8.95 1.70 10.46
CA ILE A 40 -8.51 0.84 9.36
C ILE A 40 -7.63 1.61 8.38
N LYS A 41 -6.46 1.00 8.06
CA LYS A 41 -5.53 1.41 7.02
C LYS A 41 -5.83 0.63 5.74
N SER A 42 -6.78 1.07 4.93
CA SER A 42 -7.17 0.36 3.68
C SER A 42 -6.13 0.55 2.57
N PHE A 43 -5.46 1.69 2.53
CA PHE A 43 -4.38 1.98 1.59
C PHE A 43 -3.38 2.98 2.18
N TYR A 44 -2.21 3.11 1.57
CA TYR A 44 -1.25 4.16 1.92
C TYR A 44 -0.25 4.42 0.78
N VAL A 45 0.50 5.52 0.85
CA VAL A 45 1.62 5.79 -0.07
C VAL A 45 2.90 5.23 0.55
N PRO A 46 3.50 4.15 0.01
CA PRO A 46 4.72 3.56 0.53
C PRO A 46 5.97 4.38 0.16
N ARG A 47 7.00 4.34 1.00
CA ARG A 47 8.29 4.99 0.68
C ARG A 47 8.97 4.38 -0.55
N SER A 48 8.84 3.07 -0.76
CA SER A 48 9.45 2.36 -1.90
C SER A 48 8.76 2.70 -3.23
N HIS A 49 7.48 3.09 -3.21
CA HIS A 49 6.73 3.51 -4.41
C HIS A 49 6.01 4.82 -4.08
N PRO A 50 6.73 5.95 -4.00
CA PRO A 50 6.13 7.25 -3.69
C PRO A 50 5.15 7.72 -4.80
N ASP A 51 5.27 7.14 -5.98
CA ASP A 51 4.45 7.28 -7.19
C ASP A 51 3.28 6.28 -7.26
N GLY A 52 3.08 5.46 -6.22
CA GLY A 52 2.07 4.40 -6.19
C GLY A 52 1.28 4.35 -4.90
N ILE A 53 0.30 3.45 -4.87
CA ILE A 53 -0.56 3.19 -3.72
C ILE A 53 -0.42 1.73 -3.32
N SER A 54 -0.14 1.47 -2.05
CA SER A 54 -0.25 0.12 -1.48
C SER A 54 -1.63 -0.03 -0.86
N VAL A 55 -2.46 -0.85 -1.48
CA VAL A 55 -3.78 -1.29 -0.98
C VAL A 55 -3.58 -2.51 -0.08
N ASN A 56 -4.35 -2.59 1.01
CA ASN A 56 -4.44 -3.79 1.82
C ASN A 56 -5.34 -4.79 1.09
N ALA A 57 -4.78 -5.89 0.58
CA ALA A 57 -5.59 -6.86 -0.19
C ALA A 57 -6.77 -7.45 0.63
N ARG A 58 -6.69 -7.43 1.96
CA ARG A 58 -7.80 -7.84 2.85
C ARG A 58 -8.98 -6.86 2.90
N CYS A 59 -8.84 -5.67 2.33
CA CYS A 59 -9.88 -4.64 2.27
C CYS A 59 -10.51 -4.55 0.88
N ILE A 60 -10.19 -5.46 -0.02
CA ILE A 60 -10.81 -5.56 -1.35
C ILE A 60 -12.03 -6.47 -1.22
N ASP A 61 -13.12 -6.11 -1.90
CA ASP A 61 -14.32 -6.93 -1.96
C ASP A 61 -13.99 -8.27 -2.62
N SER A 62 -14.16 -9.37 -1.88
CA SER A 62 -13.70 -10.69 -2.30
C SER A 62 -14.33 -11.17 -3.60
N GLU A 63 -15.52 -10.69 -3.94
CA GLU A 63 -16.23 -11.01 -5.19
C GLU A 63 -15.51 -10.45 -6.43
N THR A 64 -14.60 -9.49 -6.26
CA THR A 64 -13.82 -8.88 -7.35
C THR A 64 -12.47 -9.57 -7.59
N ILE A 65 -12.14 -10.58 -6.79
CA ILE A 65 -10.84 -11.28 -6.82
C ILE A 65 -11.04 -12.67 -7.41
N GLU A 66 -10.42 -12.92 -8.56
CA GLU A 66 -10.39 -14.26 -9.18
C GLU A 66 -9.35 -15.17 -8.51
N GLU A 67 -8.15 -14.64 -8.26
CA GLU A 67 -7.04 -15.35 -7.63
C GLU A 67 -6.20 -14.38 -6.78
N LEU A 68 -5.62 -14.88 -5.68
CA LEU A 68 -4.69 -14.12 -4.84
C LEU A 68 -3.43 -14.95 -4.53
N THR A 69 -2.32 -14.60 -5.17
CA THR A 69 -1.00 -15.17 -4.84
C THR A 69 -0.31 -14.31 -3.79
N VAL A 70 0.17 -14.94 -2.71
CA VAL A 70 0.88 -14.23 -1.63
C VAL A 70 2.33 -14.71 -1.55
N ALA A 71 3.26 -13.80 -1.79
CA ALA A 71 4.68 -14.02 -1.57
C ALA A 71 5.12 -13.44 -0.22
N SER A 72 5.87 -14.21 0.56
CA SER A 72 6.51 -13.72 1.78
C SER A 72 7.80 -12.96 1.43
N LEU A 73 8.10 -11.94 2.21
CA LEU A 73 9.28 -11.10 2.03
C LEU A 73 10.09 -11.05 3.32
N ASN A 74 11.41 -11.25 3.23
CA ASN A 74 12.31 -11.05 4.37
C ASN A 74 12.76 -9.59 4.41
N GLY A 75 12.10 -8.77 5.21
CA GLY A 75 12.43 -7.35 5.36
C GLY A 75 13.81 -7.06 5.96
N ARG A 76 14.49 -8.05 6.56
CA ARG A 76 15.87 -7.90 7.07
C ARG A 76 16.88 -7.81 5.93
N GLU A 77 16.59 -8.45 4.81
CA GLU A 77 17.47 -8.52 3.63
C GLU A 77 16.87 -7.72 2.48
N TRP A 78 16.34 -6.53 2.79
CA TRP A 78 15.65 -5.68 1.84
C TRP A 78 16.52 -5.34 0.62
N GLU A 79 17.76 -4.93 0.86
CA GLU A 79 18.69 -4.52 -0.19
C GLU A 79 19.10 -5.69 -1.10
N ALA A 80 19.14 -6.90 -0.57
CA ALA A 80 19.43 -8.10 -1.36
C ALA A 80 18.24 -8.46 -2.28
N GLN A 81 17.01 -8.26 -1.82
CA GLN A 81 15.79 -8.57 -2.56
C GLN A 81 15.40 -7.45 -3.53
N TYR A 82 15.65 -6.19 -3.16
CA TYR A 82 15.35 -5.01 -3.94
C TYR A 82 16.58 -4.10 -4.04
N PRO A 83 17.57 -4.46 -4.88
CA PRO A 83 18.78 -3.66 -5.06
C PRO A 83 18.51 -2.25 -5.60
N LYS A 84 17.39 -2.07 -6.32
CA LYS A 84 16.90 -0.75 -6.79
C LYS A 84 16.13 0.03 -5.71
N GLY A 85 16.02 -0.50 -4.50
CA GLY A 85 15.26 0.08 -3.39
C GLY A 85 13.75 -0.16 -3.44
N ARG A 86 13.21 -0.74 -4.53
CA ARG A 86 11.80 -1.12 -4.69
C ARG A 86 11.62 -2.31 -5.63
N GLY A 87 10.47 -2.97 -5.53
CA GLY A 87 10.00 -3.94 -6.53
C GLY A 87 9.50 -3.25 -7.79
N GLU A 88 9.24 -4.02 -8.84
CA GLU A 88 8.51 -3.53 -10.01
C GLU A 88 7.00 -3.65 -9.74
N TYR A 89 6.18 -2.86 -10.44
CA TYR A 89 4.73 -3.06 -10.41
C TYR A 89 4.42 -4.38 -11.12
N THR A 90 4.07 -5.42 -10.36
CA THR A 90 3.63 -6.69 -10.93
C THR A 90 2.27 -6.49 -11.60
N GLN A 91 2.10 -7.06 -12.80
CA GLN A 91 0.80 -7.09 -13.49
C GLN A 91 -0.14 -8.11 -12.87
#